data_AF-A0A812IWG7-F1
#
_entry.id   AF-A0A812IWG7-F1
#
_cell.length_a   1.000
_cell.length_b   1.000
_cell.length_c   1.000
_cell.angle_alpha   90.00
_cell.angle_beta   90.00
_cell.angle_gamma   90.00
#
_symmetry.space_group_name_H-M   'P 1'
#
loop_
_entity.id
_entity.type
_entity.pdbx_description
1 polymer ?
#
loop_
_entity_poly.entity_id
_entity_poly.type
_entity_poly.pdbx_seq_one_letter_code
_entity_poly.pdbx_strand_id
1 'polypeptide(L)'
;MLSTPGVDFQGGDFCTLESDGKLQRHAFQKGDALVFLSHKAHCVEPVTEGLRQTLVMELWEGEERSCNHRCHRRTGHCEEGPSGTEAEESLKAELIAQEGPRIFAPTAFEGIAFFPKVAHLLRQGARRGLTGRANVEVSFEDPSPVAFVRAKRKLQIGEVLAAQLESAEGSEVDASSASDS
;
A
#
# COMPACT_ATOMS: atom_id res chain seq x y z
N MET A 1 -0.96 -8.27 8.17
CA MET A 1 -0.65 -7.73 9.51
C MET A 1 0.86 -7.61 9.65
N LEU A 2 1.38 -6.48 10.18
CA LEU A 2 2.82 -6.24 10.35
C LEU A 2 3.30 -6.44 11.80
N SER A 3 2.38 -6.38 12.78
CA SER A 3 2.61 -6.64 14.21
C SER A 3 2.10 -8.01 14.64
N THR A 4 2.55 -8.51 15.79
CA THR A 4 2.19 -9.82 16.38
C THR A 4 1.09 -9.60 17.43
N PRO A 5 -0.16 -10.07 17.21
CA PRO A 5 -1.23 -9.93 18.20
C PRO A 5 -0.88 -10.62 19.52
N GLY A 6 -1.24 -10.01 20.66
CA GLY A 6 -0.94 -10.54 21.98
C GLY A 6 0.49 -10.28 22.48
N VAL A 7 1.38 -9.80 21.61
CA VAL A 7 2.78 -9.45 21.94
C VAL A 7 3.04 -7.97 21.69
N ASP A 8 2.80 -7.50 20.47
CA ASP A 8 3.05 -6.11 20.07
C ASP A 8 1.85 -5.20 20.37
N PHE A 9 0.64 -5.77 20.49
CA PHE A 9 -0.61 -5.05 20.80
C PHE A 9 -1.71 -5.98 21.35
N GLN A 10 -2.72 -5.38 22.02
CA GLN A 10 -3.97 -6.01 22.46
C GLN A 10 -5.19 -5.28 21.89
N GLY A 11 -6.31 -5.99 21.71
CA GLY A 11 -7.51 -5.44 21.04
C GLY A 11 -7.28 -5.22 19.55
N GLY A 12 -7.92 -4.22 18.94
CA GLY A 12 -7.65 -3.88 17.53
C GLY A 12 -8.24 -4.86 16.51
N ASP A 13 -9.30 -5.59 16.86
CA ASP A 13 -9.89 -6.60 15.99
C ASP A 13 -10.54 -5.95 14.75
N PHE A 14 -10.19 -6.47 13.57
CA PHE A 14 -10.85 -6.06 12.33
C PHE A 14 -12.19 -6.77 12.21
N CYS A 15 -13.24 -6.00 11.94
CA CYS A 15 -14.61 -6.45 11.98
C CYS A 15 -15.34 -6.09 10.68
N THR A 16 -16.16 -7.01 10.17
CA THR A 16 -17.09 -6.71 9.06
C THR A 16 -18.53 -7.02 9.45
N LEU A 17 -19.47 -6.19 8.99
CA LEU A 17 -20.89 -6.47 9.13
C LEU A 17 -21.32 -7.49 8.07
N GLU A 18 -21.82 -8.63 8.52
CA GLU A 18 -22.29 -9.72 7.67
C GLU A 18 -23.75 -9.53 7.24
N SER A 19 -24.21 -10.32 6.27
CA SER A 19 -25.58 -10.25 5.76
C SER A 19 -26.65 -10.61 6.80
N ASP A 20 -26.28 -11.35 7.85
CA ASP A 20 -27.16 -11.64 8.98
C ASP A 20 -27.21 -10.52 10.03
N GLY A 21 -26.58 -9.37 9.74
CA GLY A 21 -26.52 -8.20 10.60
C GLY A 21 -25.53 -8.35 11.76
N LYS A 22 -24.75 -9.44 11.82
CA LYS A 22 -23.75 -9.63 12.88
C LYS A 22 -22.41 -9.05 12.47
N LEU A 23 -21.72 -8.51 13.46
CA LEU A 23 -20.35 -8.06 13.31
C LEU A 23 -19.42 -9.27 13.47
N GLN A 24 -18.77 -9.69 12.39
CA GLN A 24 -17.82 -10.79 12.38
C GLN A 24 -16.40 -10.24 12.62
N ARG A 25 -15.75 -10.77 13.66
CA ARG A 25 -14.33 -10.53 13.93
C ARG A 25 -13.46 -11.45 13.09
N HIS A 26 -12.36 -10.90 12.57
CA HIS A 26 -11.41 -11.63 11.75
C HIS A 26 -10.03 -11.63 12.42
N ALA A 27 -9.55 -12.81 12.75
CA ALA A 27 -8.22 -12.98 13.33
C ALA A 27 -7.14 -12.95 12.23
N PHE A 28 -6.07 -12.21 12.45
CA PHE A 28 -4.89 -12.18 11.58
C PHE A 28 -3.60 -12.22 12.39
N GLN A 29 -2.75 -13.19 12.09
CA GLN A 29 -1.40 -13.27 12.63
C GLN A 29 -0.44 -12.40 11.82
N LYS A 30 0.74 -12.13 12.37
CA LYS A 30 1.81 -11.40 11.67
C LYS A 30 2.15 -12.11 10.36
N GLY A 31 2.15 -11.37 9.26
CA GLY A 31 2.37 -11.89 7.90
C GLY A 31 1.08 -12.24 7.15
N ASP A 32 -0.06 -12.40 7.81
CA ASP A 32 -1.31 -12.71 7.14
C ASP A 32 -1.86 -11.53 6.35
N ALA A 33 -2.69 -11.82 5.34
CA ALA A 33 -3.44 -10.83 4.57
C ALA A 33 -4.93 -11.14 4.59
N LEU A 34 -5.76 -10.09 4.63
CA LEU A 34 -7.20 -10.18 4.42
C LEU A 34 -7.56 -9.49 3.12
N VAL A 35 -8.45 -10.11 2.36
CA VAL A 35 -9.10 -9.48 1.21
C VAL A 35 -10.61 -9.49 1.47
N PHE A 36 -11.24 -8.32 1.35
CA PHE A 36 -12.69 -8.18 1.50
C PHE A 36 -13.22 -7.14 0.50
N LEU A 37 -14.52 -7.18 0.24
CA LEU A 37 -15.18 -6.21 -0.64
C LEU A 37 -15.23 -4.85 0.05
N SER A 38 -14.66 -3.82 -0.58
CA SER A 38 -14.52 -2.47 0.01
C SER A 38 -15.85 -1.84 0.44
N HIS A 39 -16.95 -2.17 -0.25
CA HIS A 39 -18.28 -1.67 0.09
C HIS A 39 -18.92 -2.34 1.32
N LYS A 40 -18.29 -3.38 1.89
CA LYS A 40 -18.78 -4.04 3.09
C LYS A 40 -18.52 -3.12 4.29
N ALA A 41 -19.53 -2.86 5.10
CA ALA A 41 -19.35 -2.05 6.32
C ALA A 41 -18.37 -2.76 7.26
N HIS A 42 -17.38 -2.01 7.74
CA HIS A 42 -16.29 -2.56 8.54
C HIS A 42 -15.75 -1.54 9.54
N CYS A 43 -15.10 -2.04 10.58
CA CYS A 43 -14.43 -1.23 11.58
C CYS A 43 -13.22 -1.97 12.16
N VAL A 44 -12.40 -1.23 12.90
CA VAL A 44 -11.36 -1.80 13.76
C VAL A 44 -11.75 -1.45 15.18
N GLU A 45 -11.89 -2.46 16.04
CA GLU A 45 -12.12 -2.24 17.47
C GLU A 45 -10.94 -1.48 18.11
N PRO A 46 -11.13 -0.79 19.25
CA PRO A 46 -10.03 -0.07 19.88
C PRO A 46 -8.83 -0.98 20.21
N VAL A 47 -7.62 -0.47 19.97
CA VAL A 47 -6.39 -1.06 20.52
C VAL A 47 -6.31 -0.64 21.98
N THR A 48 -6.25 -1.61 22.90
CA THR A 48 -6.25 -1.34 24.34
C THR A 48 -4.84 -1.27 24.92
N GLU A 49 -3.85 -1.82 24.23
CA GLU A 49 -2.44 -1.83 24.64
C GLU A 49 -1.53 -1.96 23.40
N GLY A 50 -0.34 -1.36 23.44
CA GLY A 50 0.70 -1.52 22.41
C GLY A 50 0.42 -0.76 21.11
N LEU A 51 1.03 -1.23 20.01
CA LEU A 51 0.93 -0.61 18.68
C LEU A 51 0.60 -1.64 17.59
N ARG A 52 -0.59 -1.50 16.99
CA ARG A 52 -1.02 -2.33 15.86
C ARG A 52 -0.57 -1.72 14.54
N GLN A 53 0.23 -2.47 13.76
CA GLN A 53 0.74 -2.01 12.46
C GLN A 53 0.18 -2.87 11.33
N THR A 54 -0.43 -2.23 10.32
CA THR A 54 -1.00 -2.90 9.14
C THR A 54 -0.70 -2.13 7.86
N LEU A 55 -0.59 -2.86 6.75
CA LEU A 55 -0.65 -2.31 5.39
C LEU A 55 -2.08 -2.48 4.88
N VAL A 56 -2.70 -1.38 4.45
CA VAL A 56 -4.01 -1.37 3.79
C VAL A 56 -3.78 -0.97 2.33
N MET A 57 -4.37 -1.74 1.41
CA MET A 57 -4.34 -1.49 -0.02
C MET A 57 -5.73 -1.68 -0.58
N GLU A 58 -6.09 -0.87 -1.57
CA GLU A 58 -7.34 -1.01 -2.31
C GLU A 58 -7.05 -1.33 -3.76
N LEU A 59 -7.80 -2.30 -4.29
CA LEU A 59 -7.74 -2.69 -5.69
C LEU A 59 -8.97 -2.12 -6.39
N TRP A 60 -8.73 -1.28 -7.39
CA TRP A 60 -9.78 -0.62 -8.17
C TRP A 60 -9.80 -1.17 -9.59
N GLU A 61 -11.00 -1.36 -10.12
CA GLU A 61 -11.22 -1.64 -11.54
C GLU A 61 -11.86 -0.41 -12.19
N GLY A 62 -11.20 0.15 -13.20
CA GLY A 62 -11.67 1.32 -13.92
C GLY A 62 -10.54 2.26 -14.31
N GLU A 63 -10.92 3.37 -14.95
CA GLU A 63 -10.00 4.45 -15.26
C GLU A 63 -9.59 5.18 -13.97
N GLU A 64 -8.31 5.55 -13.88
CA GLU A 64 -7.84 6.44 -12.82
C GLU A 64 -8.63 7.75 -12.85
N ARG A 65 -9.08 8.19 -11.67
CA ARG A 65 -9.84 9.41 -11.51
C ARG A 65 -8.97 10.47 -10.84
N SER A 66 -8.89 11.65 -11.44
CA SER A 66 -8.33 12.85 -10.82
C SER A 66 -9.37 13.64 -10.01
N CYS A 67 -10.64 13.21 -10.00
CA CYS A 67 -11.71 13.85 -9.22
C CYS A 67 -11.53 13.55 -7.71
N ASN A 68 -11.64 14.56 -6.85
CA ASN A 68 -11.55 14.44 -5.39
C ASN A 68 -12.88 14.00 -4.72
N HIS A 69 -13.82 13.48 -5.51
CA HIS A 69 -15.15 13.07 -5.04
C HIS A 69 -15.52 11.70 -5.61
N ARG A 70 -16.60 11.13 -5.09
CA ARG A 70 -17.14 9.88 -5.60
C ARG A 70 -17.88 10.13 -6.92
N CYS A 71 -17.14 10.07 -8.02
CA CYS A 71 -17.68 10.19 -9.36
C CYS A 71 -18.88 9.20 -9.58
N HIS A 72 -20.05 9.71 -10.00
CA HIS A 72 -21.25 8.88 -10.28
C HIS A 72 -21.12 8.03 -11.55
N ARG A 73 -20.21 8.42 -12.46
CA ARG A 73 -19.88 7.69 -13.68
C ARG A 73 -18.60 6.88 -13.48
N ARG A 74 -18.57 5.67 -14.02
CA ARG A 74 -17.40 4.76 -13.92
C ARG A 74 -16.28 5.10 -14.90
N THR A 75 -16.60 5.66 -16.06
CA THR A 75 -15.64 6.03 -17.12
C THR A 75 -15.92 7.43 -17.67
N GLY A 76 -14.96 8.00 -18.39
CA GLY A 76 -15.07 9.30 -19.08
C GLY A 76 -15.01 10.52 -18.16
N HIS A 77 -15.06 11.73 -18.72
CA HIS A 77 -14.90 12.95 -17.92
C HIS A 77 -15.93 13.07 -16.80
N CYS A 78 -15.45 13.49 -15.63
CA CYS A 78 -16.34 13.95 -14.59
C CYS A 78 -16.89 15.33 -14.96
N GLU A 79 -18.22 15.47 -14.96
CA GLU A 79 -18.91 16.74 -15.26
C GLU A 79 -18.92 17.67 -14.05
N GLU A 80 -18.87 17.08 -12.85
CA GLU A 80 -18.56 17.80 -11.63
C GLU A 80 -17.05 18.08 -11.70
N GLY A 81 -16.68 19.26 -12.19
CA GLY A 81 -15.29 19.74 -12.11
C GLY A 81 -14.79 19.69 -10.66
N PRO A 82 -13.47 19.84 -10.43
CA PRO A 82 -12.94 19.90 -9.07
C PRO A 82 -13.72 20.98 -8.31
N SER A 83 -14.47 20.57 -7.28
CA SER A 83 -15.34 21.48 -6.51
C SER A 83 -14.54 22.39 -5.58
N GLY A 84 -13.21 22.40 -5.71
CA GLY A 84 -12.30 23.31 -5.03
C GLY A 84 -11.62 24.21 -6.05
N THR A 85 -11.52 25.49 -5.73
CA THR A 85 -10.56 26.34 -6.44
C THR A 85 -9.15 25.78 -6.21
N GLU A 86 -8.24 25.86 -7.19
CA GLU A 86 -6.84 25.38 -7.04
C GLU A 86 -6.17 25.91 -5.75
N ALA A 87 -6.56 27.12 -5.32
CA ALA A 87 -6.13 27.73 -4.07
C ALA A 87 -6.58 26.97 -2.81
N GLU A 88 -7.82 26.45 -2.78
CA GLU A 88 -8.33 25.67 -1.64
C GLU A 88 -7.71 24.27 -1.56
N GLU A 89 -7.42 23.63 -2.70
CA GLU A 89 -6.70 22.36 -2.71
C GLU A 89 -5.24 22.53 -2.26
N SER A 90 -4.57 23.60 -2.69
CA SER A 90 -3.21 23.93 -2.21
C SER A 90 -3.18 24.18 -0.70
N LEU A 91 -4.16 24.93 -0.17
CA LEU A 91 -4.28 25.20 1.26
C LEU A 91 -4.55 23.92 2.07
N LYS A 92 -5.39 23.00 1.56
CA LYS A 92 -5.64 21.70 2.19
C LYS A 92 -4.41 20.81 2.15
N ALA A 93 -3.66 20.79 1.05
CA ALA A 93 -2.43 20.03 0.94
C ALA A 93 -1.35 20.55 1.91
N GLU A 94 -1.18 21.86 2.05
CA GLU A 94 -0.28 22.47 3.03
C GLU A 94 -0.71 22.16 4.47
N LEU A 95 -2.01 22.24 4.77
CA LEU A 95 -2.52 21.90 6.11
C LEU A 95 -2.30 20.41 6.43
N ILE A 96 -2.54 19.51 5.46
CA ILE A 96 -2.28 18.08 5.62
C ILE A 96 -0.77 17.83 5.77
N ALA A 97 0.10 18.56 5.07
CA ALA A 97 1.54 18.44 5.21
C ALA A 97 2.03 18.92 6.59
N GLN A 98 1.43 19.98 7.14
CA GLN A 98 1.78 20.53 8.45
C GLN A 98 1.20 19.71 9.62
N GLU A 99 -0.07 19.34 9.53
CA GLU A 99 -0.81 18.67 10.61
C GLU A 99 -0.80 17.15 10.47
N GLY A 100 -0.55 16.62 9.28
CA GLY A 100 -0.45 15.17 9.02
C GLY A 100 0.49 14.44 9.97
N PRO A 101 1.71 14.95 10.22
CA PRO A 101 2.63 14.39 11.22
C PRO A 101 2.14 14.46 12.68
N ARG A 102 1.16 15.33 13.01
CA ARG A 102 0.54 15.43 14.33
C ARG A 102 -0.72 14.56 14.45
N ILE A 103 -1.51 14.47 13.39
CA ILE A 103 -2.80 13.77 13.34
C ILE A 103 -2.60 12.27 13.12
N PHE A 104 -1.64 11.90 12.28
CA PHE A 104 -1.23 10.52 12.07
C PHE A 104 -0.01 10.23 12.92
N ALA A 105 0.13 8.98 13.38
CA ALA A 105 1.32 8.58 14.12
C ALA A 105 2.58 8.96 13.30
N PRO A 106 3.66 9.49 13.91
CA PRO A 106 4.88 9.86 13.19
C PRO A 106 5.43 8.72 12.30
N THR A 107 5.14 7.47 12.68
CA THR A 107 5.49 6.24 11.96
C THR A 107 4.64 5.94 10.72
N ALA A 108 3.46 6.57 10.57
CA ALA A 108 2.64 6.46 9.36
C ALA A 108 3.23 7.26 8.19
N PHE A 109 4.02 8.30 8.49
CA PHE A 109 4.72 9.14 7.53
C PHE A 109 6.24 8.91 7.49
N GLU A 110 6.77 7.90 8.20
CA GLU A 110 8.05 7.26 7.83
C GLU A 110 7.91 6.45 6.52
N GLY A 111 7.11 6.95 5.58
CA GLY A 111 6.83 6.37 4.26
C GLY A 111 8.08 6.16 3.41
N ILE A 112 9.21 6.78 3.75
CA ILE A 112 10.50 6.54 3.10
C ILE A 112 11.15 5.21 3.60
N ALA A 113 10.88 4.80 4.85
CA ALA A 113 11.39 3.55 5.44
C ALA A 113 10.38 2.38 5.39
N PHE A 114 9.09 2.68 5.15
CA PHE A 114 8.03 1.69 5.02
C PHE A 114 8.23 0.77 3.80
N PHE A 115 8.63 1.32 2.65
CA PHE A 115 8.76 0.54 1.41
C PHE A 115 10.00 -0.36 1.35
N PRO A 116 11.20 0.04 1.85
CA PRO A 116 12.29 -0.90 2.07
C PRO A 116 11.90 -2.10 2.95
N LYS A 117 11.01 -1.87 3.94
CA LYS A 117 10.51 -2.92 4.83
C LYS A 117 9.45 -3.80 4.18
N VAL A 118 8.53 -3.25 3.38
CA VAL A 118 7.59 -4.03 2.55
C VAL A 118 8.35 -4.85 1.49
N ALA A 119 9.31 -4.25 0.80
CA ALA A 119 10.21 -4.94 -0.12
C ALA A 119 11.01 -6.04 0.60
N HIS A 120 11.50 -5.79 1.82
CA HIS A 120 12.17 -6.79 2.64
C HIS A 120 11.24 -7.94 3.04
N LEU A 121 9.99 -7.66 3.41
CA LEU A 121 8.98 -8.67 3.75
C LEU A 121 8.58 -9.51 2.52
N LEU A 122 8.42 -8.89 1.34
CA LEU A 122 8.21 -9.59 0.07
C LEU A 122 9.42 -10.48 -0.29
N ARG A 123 10.65 -10.01 -0.02
CA ARG A 123 11.89 -10.81 -0.17
C ARG A 123 11.97 -11.99 0.79
N GLN A 124 11.43 -11.89 2.01
CA GLN A 124 11.40 -12.99 2.97
C GLN A 124 10.43 -14.11 2.56
N GLY A 125 9.30 -13.77 1.93
CA GLY A 125 8.37 -14.74 1.34
C GLY A 125 9.01 -15.56 0.20
N ALA A 126 9.88 -14.95 -0.61
CA ALA A 126 10.58 -15.61 -1.70
C ALA A 126 11.62 -16.67 -1.25
N ARG A 127 12.08 -16.65 0.01
CA ARG A 127 13.12 -17.56 0.51
C ARG A 127 12.60 -18.95 0.91
N ARG A 128 11.29 -19.18 0.95
CA ARG A 128 10.72 -20.52 1.18
C ARG A 128 10.35 -21.18 -0.16
N GLY A 129 11.34 -21.75 -0.84
CA GLY A 129 11.14 -22.83 -1.83
C GLY A 129 10.50 -22.45 -3.17
N LEU A 130 10.16 -21.19 -3.42
CA LEU A 130 9.64 -20.74 -4.72
C LEU A 130 10.81 -20.37 -5.65
N THR A 131 11.35 -21.35 -6.35
CA THR A 131 12.27 -21.18 -7.49
C THR A 131 11.57 -20.64 -8.76
N GLY A 132 10.43 -19.97 -8.58
CA GLY A 132 9.64 -19.41 -9.67
C GLY A 132 10.20 -18.07 -10.14
N ARG A 133 10.31 -17.90 -11.47
CA ARG A 133 10.56 -16.59 -12.09
C ARG A 133 9.49 -15.60 -11.64
N ALA A 134 9.90 -14.37 -11.30
CA ALA A 134 8.98 -13.30 -10.97
C ALA A 134 7.93 -13.15 -12.08
N ASN A 135 6.65 -13.15 -11.69
CA ASN A 135 5.51 -12.98 -12.60
C ASN A 135 4.88 -11.59 -12.49
N VAL A 136 5.32 -10.78 -11.52
CA VAL A 136 5.01 -9.36 -11.40
C VAL A 136 6.28 -8.53 -11.20
N GLU A 137 6.21 -7.28 -11.62
CA GLU A 137 7.20 -6.23 -11.43
C GLU A 137 6.57 -5.16 -10.54
N VAL A 138 7.33 -4.65 -9.58
CA VAL A 138 6.88 -3.56 -8.70
C VAL A 138 7.88 -2.44 -8.84
N SER A 139 7.44 -1.32 -9.43
CA SER A 139 8.24 -0.11 -9.57
C SER A 139 7.67 1.00 -8.69
N PHE A 140 8.56 1.88 -8.24
CA PHE A 140 8.21 3.11 -7.54
C PHE A 140 8.74 4.23 -8.42
N GLU A 141 7.84 5.07 -8.91
CA GLU A 141 8.24 6.31 -9.58
C GLU A 141 8.26 7.39 -8.49
N ASP A 142 9.41 8.05 -8.31
CA ASP A 142 9.61 9.15 -7.36
C ASP A 142 9.52 8.78 -5.86
N PRO A 143 9.75 9.72 -4.91
CA PRO A 143 9.45 9.51 -3.48
C PRO A 143 7.94 9.38 -3.18
N SER A 144 7.11 9.10 -4.19
CA SER A 144 5.67 8.90 -4.05
C SER A 144 5.36 7.61 -3.27
N PRO A 145 4.31 7.58 -2.42
CA PRO A 145 3.87 6.36 -1.75
C PRO A 145 3.16 5.38 -2.71
N VAL A 146 3.13 5.67 -4.01
CA VAL A 146 2.45 4.87 -5.02
C VAL A 146 3.43 3.88 -5.66
N ALA A 147 3.07 2.59 -5.62
CA ALA A 147 3.78 1.55 -6.34
C ALA A 147 2.98 1.12 -7.58
N PHE A 148 3.65 0.98 -8.71
CA PHE A 148 3.07 0.39 -9.91
C PHE A 148 3.36 -1.11 -9.93
N VAL A 149 2.32 -1.92 -10.07
CA VAL A 149 2.46 -3.38 -10.18
C VAL A 149 2.10 -3.80 -11.60
N ARG A 150 3.08 -4.33 -12.32
CA ARG A 150 2.91 -4.81 -13.69
C ARG A 150 3.09 -6.32 -13.75
N ALA A 151 2.12 -7.03 -14.33
CA ALA A 151 2.30 -8.45 -14.61
C ALA A 151 3.31 -8.65 -15.76
N LYS A 152 4.35 -9.46 -15.55
CA LYS A 152 5.36 -9.81 -16.57
C LYS A 152 4.84 -10.82 -17.59
N ARG A 153 3.72 -11.48 -17.30
CA ARG A 153 3.01 -12.41 -18.18
C ARG A 153 1.54 -12.50 -17.79
N LYS A 154 0.73 -13.19 -18.61
CA LYS A 154 -0.65 -13.52 -18.26
C LYS A 154 -0.68 -14.39 -16.99
N LEU A 155 -1.41 -13.93 -15.98
CA LEU A 155 -1.58 -14.60 -14.69
C LEU A 155 -2.82 -15.50 -14.72
N GLN A 156 -2.76 -16.64 -14.03
CA GLN A 156 -3.91 -17.52 -13.84
C GLN A 156 -4.60 -17.22 -12.51
N ILE A 157 -5.90 -17.49 -12.45
CA ILE A 157 -6.67 -17.39 -11.20
C ILE A 157 -6.09 -18.38 -10.18
N GLY A 158 -5.79 -17.90 -8.97
CA GLY A 158 -5.17 -18.69 -7.90
C GLY A 158 -3.64 -18.79 -7.98
N GLU A 159 -3.01 -18.13 -8.95
CA GLU A 159 -1.56 -18.09 -9.07
C GLU A 159 -0.93 -17.16 -8.01
N VAL A 160 0.15 -17.63 -7.37
CA VAL A 160 0.90 -16.83 -6.39
C VAL A 160 1.70 -15.73 -7.09
N LEU A 161 1.54 -14.49 -6.64
CA LEU A 161 2.31 -13.35 -7.15
C LEU A 161 3.73 -13.37 -6.58
N ALA A 162 4.73 -13.27 -7.45
CA ALA A 162 6.14 -13.24 -7.14
C ALA A 162 6.79 -12.02 -7.81
N ALA A 163 7.29 -11.09 -7.00
CA ALA A 163 7.87 -9.83 -7.47
C ALA A 163 9.41 -9.89 -7.51
N GLN A 164 10.00 -9.26 -8.53
CA GLN A 164 11.41 -8.85 -8.53
C GLN A 164 11.47 -7.35 -8.26
N LEU A 165 12.22 -6.93 -7.24
CA LEU A 165 12.57 -5.52 -7.07
C LEU A 165 13.92 -5.29 -7.75
N GLU A 166 13.94 -4.46 -8.79
CA GLU A 166 15.19 -3.88 -9.27
C GLU A 166 15.62 -2.81 -8.27
N SER A 167 16.75 -3.02 -7.60
CA SER A 167 17.36 -1.97 -6.79
C SER A 167 17.91 -0.93 -7.74
N ALA A 168 17.51 0.34 -7.56
CA ALA A 168 17.96 1.49 -8.36
C ALA A 168 19.47 1.83 -8.21
N GLU A 169 20.28 0.91 -7.69
CA GLU A 169 21.73 1.07 -7.53
C GLU A 169 22.44 0.28 -8.61
N GLY A 170 22.71 0.94 -9.74
CA GLY A 170 23.38 0.30 -10.87
C GLY A 170 23.63 1.21 -12.07
N SER A 171 23.91 2.52 -11.89
CA SER A 171 24.66 3.25 -12.90
C SER A 171 26.15 3.08 -12.60
N GLU A 172 26.75 2.01 -13.12
CA GLU A 172 28.20 1.90 -13.17
C GLU A 172 28.74 3.06 -14.00
N VAL A 173 29.46 3.96 -13.34
CA VAL A 173 30.23 5.00 -14.00
C VAL A 173 31.47 4.31 -14.56
N ASP A 174 31.55 4.22 -15.89
CA ASP A 174 32.73 3.77 -16.62
C ASP A 174 33.95 4.59 -16.18
N ALA A 175 34.82 3.99 -15.37
CA ALA A 175 36.13 4.53 -15.06
C ALA A 175 37.07 4.22 -16.22
N SER A 176 37.09 5.11 -17.22
CA SER A 176 38.09 5.09 -18.29
C SER A 176 39.49 5.22 -17.69
N SER A 177 40.30 4.20 -17.94
CA SER A 177 41.72 4.10 -17.62
C SER A 177 42.54 5.26 -18.21
N ALA A 178 43.18 6.05 -17.34
CA ALA A 178 44.32 6.87 -17.70
C ALA A 178 45.60 6.05 -17.54
N SER A 179 46.16 5.61 -18.66
CA SER A 179 47.54 5.14 -18.75
C SER A 179 48.44 6.34 -19.06
N ASP A 180 49.13 6.85 -18.05
CA ASP A 180 50.23 7.81 -18.24
C ASP A 180 51.45 7.09 -18.83
N SER A 181 52.04 7.73 -19.84
CA SER A 181 53.35 7.43 -20.44
C SER A 181 54.35 8.50 -20.03
#